data_AF-A0A6C0ESL8-F1
#
_entry.id   AF-A0A6C0ESL8-F1
#
_cell.length_a   1.000
_cell.length_b   1.000
_cell.length_c   1.000
_cell.angle_alpha   90.00
_cell.angle_beta   90.00
_cell.angle_gamma   90.00
#
_symmetry.space_group_name_H-M   'P 1'
#
loop_
_entity.id
_entity.type
_entity.pdbx_description
1 polymer ?
#
loop_
_entity_poly.entity_id
_entity_poly.type
_entity_poly.pdbx_seq_one_letter_code
_entity_poly.pdbx_strand_id
1 'polypeptide(L)'
;MTSLIIIDKNGTINEKKIKTMDKLYSSCGYRTNKDFELLYVWNDNYELYGKQTGKPISENNYVFPLINGNTNKTKYYGNLCIIKKGGSLSLEEWNIFYTNEKVVEEDDNEFDNENILSNDNELSHDEYEEES
;
A
#
# COMPACT_ATOMS: atom_id res chain seq x y z
N MET A 1 -1.76 -16.68 10.95
CA MET A 1 -1.62 -15.27 11.41
C MET A 1 -1.52 -14.43 10.16
N THR A 2 -2.21 -13.30 10.15
CA THR A 2 -2.25 -12.39 8.99
C THR A 2 -1.50 -11.12 9.35
N SER A 3 -0.69 -10.57 8.45
CA SER A 3 -0.08 -9.25 8.65
C SER A 3 -0.90 -8.17 7.95
N LEU A 4 -0.90 -6.99 8.55
CA LEU A 4 -1.51 -5.77 8.01
C LEU A 4 -0.61 -4.58 8.31
N ILE A 5 -0.91 -3.43 7.72
CA ILE A 5 -0.23 -2.17 8.02
C ILE A 5 -1.10 -1.36 8.97
N ILE A 6 -0.50 -0.86 10.05
CA ILE A 6 -1.08 0.17 10.90
C ILE A 6 -0.44 1.49 10.51
N ILE A 7 -1.26 2.48 10.23
CA ILE A 7 -0.85 3.87 10.03
C ILE A 7 -1.18 4.62 11.32
N ASP A 8 -0.17 5.03 12.06
CA ASP A 8 -0.35 5.88 13.23
C ASP A 8 -0.79 7.28 12.81
N LYS A 9 -1.50 7.99 13.71
CA LYS A 9 -1.96 9.37 13.46
C LYS A 9 -0.85 10.36 13.04
N ASN A 10 0.39 10.10 13.43
CA ASN A 10 1.54 10.93 13.06
C ASN A 10 2.05 10.65 11.63
N GLY A 11 1.48 9.68 10.92
CA GLY A 11 1.89 9.26 9.59
C GLY A 11 2.92 8.13 9.57
N THR A 12 3.30 7.56 10.72
CA THR A 12 4.20 6.40 10.75
C THR A 12 3.46 5.13 10.34
N ILE A 13 4.06 4.33 9.47
CA ILE A 13 3.53 3.03 9.05
C ILE A 13 4.28 1.90 9.74
N ASN A 14 3.53 0.92 10.25
CA ASN A 14 4.07 -0.24 10.98
C ASN A 14 3.39 -1.52 10.51
N GLU A 15 4.18 -2.58 10.28
CA GLU A 15 3.61 -3.90 10.06
C GLU A 15 3.15 -4.52 11.40
N LYS A 16 1.93 -5.06 11.41
CA LYS A 16 1.35 -5.72 12.59
C LYS A 16 0.77 -7.07 12.22
N LYS A 17 1.17 -8.10 12.98
CA LYS A 17 0.61 -9.45 12.88
C LYS A 17 -0.61 -9.58 13.78
N ILE A 18 -1.71 -10.07 13.21
CA ILE A 18 -2.98 -10.29 13.88
C ILE A 18 -3.42 -11.75 13.76
N LYS A 19 -4.25 -12.20 14.73
CA LYS A 19 -4.78 -13.56 14.77
C LYS A 19 -6.05 -13.74 13.95
N THR A 20 -6.92 -12.72 13.97
CA THR A 20 -8.19 -12.68 13.23
C THR A 20 -8.41 -11.29 12.65
N MET A 21 -9.07 -11.24 11.49
CA MET A 21 -9.58 -10.02 10.87
C MET A 21 -10.82 -9.50 11.60
N ASP A 22 -11.45 -10.31 12.46
CA ASP A 22 -12.52 -9.85 13.30
C ASP A 22 -11.99 -8.79 14.28
N LYS A 23 -12.65 -7.64 14.31
CA LYS A 23 -12.31 -6.50 15.20
C LYS A 23 -11.02 -5.76 14.84
N LEU A 24 -10.77 -5.51 13.55
CA LEU A 24 -9.68 -4.62 13.08
C LEU A 24 -9.61 -3.29 13.86
N TYR A 25 -10.76 -2.69 14.22
CA TYR A 25 -10.83 -1.48 15.04
C TYR A 25 -9.98 -1.55 16.32
N SER A 26 -9.96 -2.72 16.98
CA SER A 26 -9.19 -2.93 18.21
C SER A 26 -7.68 -3.00 17.94
N SER A 27 -7.29 -3.51 16.76
CA SER A 27 -5.89 -3.49 16.31
C SER A 27 -5.39 -2.08 16.01
N CYS A 28 -6.27 -1.17 15.62
CA CYS A 28 -5.99 0.27 15.48
C CYS A 28 -6.07 1.04 16.82
N GLY A 29 -6.28 0.35 17.95
CA GLY A 29 -6.34 0.99 19.27
C GLY A 29 -7.68 1.65 19.60
N TYR A 30 -8.73 1.42 18.80
CA TYR A 30 -10.07 1.89 19.13
C TYR A 30 -10.75 0.97 20.15
N ARG A 31 -11.45 1.57 21.11
CA ARG A 31 -12.24 0.84 22.12
C ARG A 31 -13.50 0.19 21.53
N THR A 32 -14.07 0.81 20.51
CA THR A 32 -15.31 0.37 19.84
C THR A 32 -15.15 0.50 18.33
N ASN A 33 -15.98 -0.23 17.59
CA ASN A 33 -16.11 -0.12 16.14
C ASN A 33 -16.94 1.10 15.68
N LYS A 34 -17.30 2.00 16.60
CA LYS A 34 -18.10 3.17 16.27
C LYS A 34 -17.36 4.04 15.25
N ASP A 35 -18.01 4.35 14.14
CA ASP A 35 -17.47 5.14 13.02
C ASP A 35 -16.20 4.50 12.40
N PHE A 36 -15.96 3.21 12.64
CA PHE A 36 -14.86 2.47 12.03
C PHE A 36 -15.39 1.68 10.83
N GLU A 37 -14.97 2.07 9.64
CA GLU A 37 -15.54 1.57 8.39
C GLU A 37 -14.48 1.37 7.32
N LEU A 38 -14.88 0.73 6.21
CA LEU A 38 -14.08 0.67 4.99
C LEU A 38 -14.10 2.06 4.34
N LEU A 39 -12.93 2.69 4.30
CA LEU A 39 -12.75 4.05 3.80
C LEU A 39 -12.44 4.07 2.31
N TYR A 40 -11.64 3.12 1.85
CA TYR A 40 -11.15 3.10 0.48
C TYR A 40 -10.65 1.72 0.03
N VAL A 41 -10.63 1.48 -1.28
CA VAL A 41 -10.13 0.26 -1.91
C VAL A 41 -9.20 0.63 -3.08
N TRP A 42 -7.96 0.15 -3.07
CA TRP A 42 -7.01 0.27 -4.18
C TRP A 42 -6.97 -1.01 -5.01
N ASN A 43 -7.18 -0.88 -6.33
CA ASN A 43 -7.01 -1.93 -7.35
C ASN A 43 -7.63 -3.29 -6.95
N ASP A 44 -8.76 -3.25 -6.22
CA ASP A 44 -9.43 -4.38 -5.58
C ASP A 44 -8.59 -5.25 -4.61
N ASN A 45 -7.32 -4.91 -4.40
CA ASN A 45 -6.36 -5.70 -3.64
C ASN A 45 -6.14 -5.18 -2.23
N TYR A 46 -6.17 -3.86 -2.02
CA TYR A 46 -5.90 -3.26 -0.72
C TYR A 46 -7.09 -2.46 -0.22
N GLU A 47 -7.37 -2.56 1.07
CA GLU A 47 -8.50 -1.88 1.70
C GLU A 47 -8.02 -1.03 2.88
N LEU A 48 -8.43 0.24 2.91
CA LEU A 48 -8.20 1.16 4.02
C LEU A 48 -9.38 1.11 4.98
N TYR A 49 -9.13 0.88 6.26
CA TYR A 49 -10.13 0.99 7.31
C TYR A 49 -9.74 2.03 8.35
N GLY A 50 -10.74 2.70 8.91
CA GLY A 50 -10.52 3.74 9.90
C GLY A 50 -11.72 4.64 10.10
N LYS A 51 -11.46 5.90 10.48
CA LYS A 51 -12.50 6.90 10.73
C LYS A 51 -12.30 8.13 9.87
N GLN A 52 -13.41 8.64 9.31
CA GLN A 52 -13.48 9.97 8.69
C GLN A 52 -13.95 11.06 9.67
N THR A 53 -14.25 10.70 10.92
CA THR A 53 -14.68 11.65 11.94
C THR A 53 -13.74 11.63 13.14
N GLY A 54 -13.43 12.80 13.67
CA GLY A 54 -12.54 12.93 14.82
C GLY A 54 -12.25 14.37 15.20
N LYS A 55 -11.46 14.53 16.27
CA LYS A 55 -10.97 15.85 16.69
C LYS A 55 -9.80 16.26 15.79
N PRO A 56 -9.57 17.56 15.54
CA PRO A 56 -8.42 18.03 14.75
C PRO A 56 -7.07 17.50 15.26
N ILE A 57 -6.89 17.38 16.59
CA ILE A 57 -5.67 16.79 17.20
C ILE A 57 -5.43 15.31 16.89
N SER A 58 -6.47 14.63 16.40
CA SER A 58 -6.40 13.23 15.97
C SER A 58 -6.36 13.09 14.46
N GLU A 59 -6.25 14.17 13.69
CA GLU A 59 -6.07 14.08 12.24
C GLU A 59 -4.83 13.23 11.92
N ASN A 60 -4.99 12.31 10.96
CA ASN A 60 -3.94 11.43 10.50
C ASN A 60 -3.13 12.15 9.42
N ASN A 61 -1.81 12.24 9.62
CA ASN A 61 -0.92 12.99 8.74
C ASN A 61 -0.28 12.14 7.64
N TYR A 62 -0.71 10.89 7.45
CA TYR A 62 -0.19 10.04 6.39
C TYR A 62 -0.62 10.56 5.01
N VAL A 63 0.34 10.63 4.09
CA VAL A 63 0.11 10.99 2.70
C VAL A 63 -0.17 9.71 1.93
N PHE A 64 -1.44 9.46 1.64
CA PHE A 64 -1.89 8.31 0.88
C PHE A 64 -1.47 8.40 -0.60
N PRO A 65 -1.24 7.27 -1.28
CA PRO A 65 -1.13 7.26 -2.74
C PRO A 65 -2.46 7.73 -3.33
N LEU A 66 -2.46 8.33 -4.54
CA LEU A 66 -3.69 8.98 -5.03
C LEU A 66 -4.89 8.05 -4.97
N ILE A 67 -5.94 8.59 -4.38
CA ILE A 67 -7.22 7.93 -4.23
C ILE A 67 -7.99 8.24 -5.52
N ASN A 68 -7.84 7.40 -6.54
CA ASN A 68 -8.54 7.48 -7.83
C ASN A 68 -8.42 8.86 -8.52
N GLY A 69 -7.20 9.38 -8.67
CA GLY A 69 -6.95 10.65 -9.38
C GLY A 69 -7.63 11.88 -8.78
N ASN A 70 -8.24 11.76 -7.59
CA ASN A 70 -8.92 12.87 -6.94
C ASN A 70 -8.02 13.46 -5.87
N THR A 71 -7.68 14.74 -6.04
CA THR A 71 -7.00 15.60 -5.05
C THR A 71 -7.92 15.95 -3.86
N ASN A 72 -8.94 15.14 -3.60
CA ASN A 72 -9.87 15.37 -2.52
C ASN A 72 -9.21 15.00 -1.19
N LYS A 73 -8.86 16.07 -0.48
CA LYS A 73 -8.41 16.21 0.91
C LYS A 73 -9.33 15.47 1.90
N THR A 74 -9.46 14.16 1.75
CA THR A 74 -10.21 13.34 2.68
C THR A 74 -9.38 13.24 3.94
N LYS A 75 -9.89 13.84 5.01
CA LYS A 75 -9.23 13.81 6.31
C LYS A 75 -9.65 12.56 7.05
N TYR A 76 -8.66 11.83 7.51
CA TYR A 76 -8.84 10.66 8.35
C TYR A 76 -8.39 10.96 9.77
N TYR A 77 -8.91 10.23 10.74
CA TYR A 77 -8.66 10.49 12.15
C TYR A 77 -8.27 9.24 12.94
N GLY A 78 -7.25 9.39 13.79
CA GLY A 78 -6.68 8.34 14.61
C GLY A 78 -5.76 7.43 13.80
N ASN A 79 -5.64 6.19 14.26
CA ASN A 79 -4.83 5.18 13.60
C ASN A 79 -5.68 4.42 12.58
N LEU A 80 -5.11 4.19 11.40
CA LEU A 80 -5.78 3.53 10.29
C LEU A 80 -5.14 2.16 10.08
N CYS A 81 -5.82 1.28 9.37
CA CYS A 81 -5.18 0.05 8.92
C CYS A 81 -5.42 -0.22 7.45
N ILE A 82 -4.39 -0.74 6.80
CA ILE A 82 -4.47 -1.25 5.43
C ILE A 82 -4.36 -2.76 5.49
N ILE A 83 -5.28 -3.42 4.80
CA ILE A 83 -5.28 -4.88 4.66
C ILE A 83 -5.20 -5.26 3.19
N LYS A 84 -4.68 -6.46 2.91
CA LYS A 84 -4.72 -7.08 1.59
C LYS A 84 -5.88 -8.06 1.52
N LYS A 85 -6.73 -7.96 0.50
CA LYS A 85 -7.79 -8.95 0.26
C LYS A 85 -7.16 -10.31 -0.01
N GLY A 86 -7.65 -11.33 0.70
CA GLY A 86 -7.21 -12.71 0.50
C GLY A 86 -5.80 -13.03 1.01
N GLY A 87 -5.12 -12.14 1.74
CA GLY A 87 -3.75 -12.39 2.16
C GLY A 87 -3.20 -11.52 3.28
N SER A 88 -1.92 -11.72 3.53
CA SER A 88 -1.09 -10.91 4.44
C SER A 88 -0.45 -9.78 3.66
N LEU A 89 -0.38 -8.59 4.26
CA LEU A 89 0.32 -7.43 3.71
C LEU A 89 1.60 -7.19 4.51
N SER A 90 2.76 -7.18 3.85
CA SER A 90 4.02 -6.77 4.45
C SER A 90 4.28 -5.28 4.22
N LEU A 91 5.17 -4.69 5.02
CA LEU A 91 5.56 -3.30 4.84
C LEU A 91 6.25 -3.06 3.49
N GLU A 92 7.10 -3.99 3.08
CA GLU A 92 7.82 -3.95 1.81
C GLU A 92 6.85 -3.96 0.62
N GLU A 93 5.86 -4.85 0.64
CA GLU A 93 4.83 -4.93 -0.42
C GLU A 93 4.04 -3.62 -0.52
N TRP A 94 3.64 -3.05 0.62
CA TRP A 94 2.95 -1.76 0.63
C TRP A 94 3.82 -0.62 0.09
N ASN A 95 5.12 -0.60 0.42
CA ASN A 95 6.05 0.43 -0.07
C ASN A 95 6.28 0.33 -1.58
N ILE A 96 6.37 -0.88 -2.14
CA ILE A 96 6.46 -1.10 -3.59
C ILE A 96 5.20 -0.58 -4.27
N PHE A 97 4.02 -0.96 -3.76
CA PHE A 97 2.74 -0.47 -4.28
C PHE A 97 2.67 1.06 -4.25
N TYR A 98 2.99 1.66 -3.09
CA TYR A 98 2.98 3.11 -2.90
C TYR A 98 3.91 3.84 -3.87
N THR A 99 5.11 3.28 -4.11
CA THR A 99 6.09 3.86 -5.04
C THR A 99 5.61 3.76 -6.47
N ASN A 100 5.07 2.62 -6.88
CA ASN A 100 4.56 2.42 -8.24
C ASN A 100 3.38 3.36 -8.56
N GLU A 101 2.43 3.52 -7.63
CA GLU A 101 1.32 4.47 -7.83
C GLU A 101 1.84 5.90 -8.00
N LYS A 102 2.84 6.31 -7.20
CA LYS A 102 3.48 7.62 -7.37
C LYS A 102 4.19 7.78 -8.71
N VAL A 103 4.90 6.76 -9.17
CA VAL A 103 5.58 6.79 -10.47
C VAL A 103 4.57 6.94 -11.60
N VAL A 104 3.45 6.21 -11.56
CA VAL A 104 2.38 6.35 -12.57
C VAL A 104 1.81 7.78 -12.61
N GLU A 105 1.71 8.46 -11.46
CA GLU A 105 1.28 9.87 -11.41
C GLU A 105 2.29 10.84 -12.04
N GLU A 106 3.59 10.54 -11.90
CA GLU A 106 4.67 11.34 -12.49
C GLU A 106 4.83 11.03 -14.00
N ASP A 107 4.67 9.78 -14.42
CA ASP A 107 4.75 9.35 -15.84
C ASP A 107 3.56 9.84 -16.67
N ASP A 108 2.37 10.01 -16.09
CA ASP A 108 1.25 10.71 -16.78
C ASP A 108 1.61 12.17 -17.13
N ASN A 109 2.71 12.72 -16.57
CA ASN A 109 3.27 14.02 -16.93
C ASN A 109 4.52 13.94 -17.85
N GLU A 110 5.03 12.76 -18.21
CA GLU A 110 6.19 12.64 -19.10
C GLU A 110 6.16 11.35 -19.95
N PHE A 111 5.65 11.48 -21.18
CA PHE A 111 5.79 10.47 -22.22
C PHE A 111 7.26 10.45 -22.70
N ASP A 112 8.12 9.64 -22.09
CA ASP A 112 9.25 8.92 -22.71
C ASP A 112 10.21 8.38 -21.63
N ASN A 113 10.25 7.06 -21.42
CA ASN A 113 11.48 6.32 -21.73
C ASN A 113 11.33 4.81 -21.65
N GLU A 114 11.68 4.22 -22.77
CA GLU A 114 11.97 2.81 -22.98
C GLU A 114 13.10 2.35 -22.04
N ASN A 115 12.79 1.48 -21.07
CA ASN A 115 13.78 0.51 -20.59
C ASN A 115 13.09 -0.69 -19.95
N ILE A 116 12.56 -1.54 -20.82
CA ILE A 116 12.16 -2.90 -20.49
C ILE A 116 13.43 -3.70 -20.20
N LEU A 117 13.41 -4.34 -19.02
CA LEU A 117 14.24 -5.45 -18.55
C LEU A 117 15.20 -6.07 -19.58
N SER A 118 16.47 -6.17 -19.21
CA SER A 118 17.30 -7.31 -19.62
C SER A 118 17.86 -7.98 -18.39
N ASN A 119 17.17 -9.07 -18.05
CA ASN A 119 17.48 -10.04 -17.02
C ASN A 119 18.77 -10.78 -17.38
N ASP A 120 19.62 -11.02 -16.38
CA ASP A 120 20.80 -11.87 -16.45
C ASP A 120 20.50 -13.23 -17.12
N ASN A 121 21.46 -13.76 -17.90
CA ASN A 121 21.97 -15.14 -17.84
C ASN A 121 22.69 -15.55 -19.14
N GLU A 122 23.93 -15.10 -19.37
CA GLU A 122 24.82 -15.78 -20.33
C GLU A 122 25.50 -16.97 -19.63
N LEU A 123 24.82 -18.12 -19.67
CA LEU A 123 25.39 -19.42 -19.32
C LEU A 123 25.61 -20.19 -20.62
N SER A 124 26.89 -20.47 -20.85
CA SER A 124 27.53 -21.19 -21.96
C SER A 124 26.80 -22.44 -22.47
N HIS A 125 26.73 -22.59 -23.79
CA HIS A 125 26.61 -23.91 -24.44
C HIS A 125 27.31 -23.91 -25.81
N ASP A 126 27.96 -25.03 -26.11
CA ASP A 126 29.04 -25.28 -27.06
C ASP A 126 28.64 -25.49 -28.55
N GLU A 127 29.69 -25.60 -29.39
CA GLU A 127 29.82 -26.28 -30.71
C GLU A 127 29.12 -25.60 -31.93
N TYR A 128 29.72 -25.43 -33.13
CA TYR A 128 30.59 -26.31 -33.94
C TYR A 128 31.54 -25.52 -34.89
N GLU A 129 32.57 -26.26 -35.35
CA GLU A 129 33.37 -26.25 -36.62
C GLU A 129 32.71 -25.55 -37.85
N GLU A 130 33.35 -25.13 -38.95
CA GLU A 130 34.62 -25.45 -39.63
C GLU A 130 34.86 -24.41 -40.77
N GLU A 131 36.07 -24.42 -41.34
CA GLU A 131 36.47 -24.00 -42.71
C GLU A 131 36.52 -22.51 -43.14
N SER A 132 37.75 -22.02 -43.36
CA SER A 132 38.26 -21.48 -44.65
C SER A 132 39.78 -21.31 -44.62
#